data_AF-A0A382HCM3-F1
#
_entry.id   AF-A0A382HCM3-F1
#
_cell.length_a   1.000
_cell.length_b   1.000
_cell.length_c   1.000
_cell.angle_alpha   90.00
_cell.angle_beta   90.00
_cell.angle_gamma   90.00
#
_symmetry.space_group_name_H-M   'P 1'
#
loop_
_entity.id
_entity.type
_entity.pdbx_description
1 polymer ?
#
loop_
_entity_poly.entity_id
_entity_poly.type
_entity_poly.pdbx_seq_one_letter_code
_entity_poly.pdbx_strand_id
1 'polypeptide(L)'
;MVRYISLILLIGLAWGQNTFYIELLNERDYPMFINKTGEYNIKAGKSMRILKMKGVTNSSKIERIDWKTKNSFYWSDRLRTDNYPVVSPSSYTRNGVGYSMVGLLPEMKGTMVTIYGIYQNQVDSVNIFIQ
;
A
#
# COMPACT_ATOMS: atom_id res chain seq x y z
N MET A 1 -24.19 -18.77 -21.32
CA MET A 1 -23.26 -17.65 -21.55
C MET A 1 -22.36 -17.55 -20.31
N VAL A 2 -21.24 -18.27 -20.32
CA VAL A 2 -20.38 -18.46 -19.14
C VAL A 2 -19.29 -17.39 -19.17
N ARG A 3 -19.25 -16.53 -18.15
CA ARG A 3 -18.20 -15.51 -17.97
C ARG A 3 -17.00 -16.16 -17.31
N TYR A 4 -15.87 -16.20 -18.03
CA TYR A 4 -14.58 -16.56 -17.45
C TYR A 4 -14.09 -15.40 -16.57
N ILE A 5 -14.14 -15.59 -15.25
CA ILE A 5 -13.40 -14.76 -14.30
C ILE A 5 -12.00 -15.37 -14.22
N SER A 6 -11.05 -14.81 -14.97
CA SER A 6 -9.64 -15.18 -14.87
C SER A 6 -9.08 -14.59 -13.57
N LEU A 7 -9.17 -15.37 -12.49
CA LEU A 7 -8.47 -15.11 -11.24
C LEU A 7 -7.00 -15.53 -11.43
N ILE A 8 -6.13 -14.60 -11.83
CA ILE A 8 -4.68 -14.85 -11.84
C ILE A 8 -4.16 -14.60 -10.42
N LEU A 9 -4.14 -15.66 -9.61
CA LEU A 9 -3.37 -15.71 -8.37
C LEU A 9 -1.92 -16.04 -8.76
N LEU A 10 -1.02 -15.05 -8.73
CA LEU A 10 0.41 -15.29 -8.86
C LEU A 10 0.93 -15.76 -7.49
N ILE A 11 0.97 -17.07 -7.26
CA ILE A 11 1.64 -17.67 -6.10
C ILE A 11 3.11 -17.80 -6.45
N GLY A 12 3.92 -16.83 -6.04
CA GLY A 12 5.38 -16.99 -5.96
C GLY A 12 5.72 -17.95 -4.83
N LEU A 13 6.01 -19.22 -5.16
CA LEU A 13 6.56 -20.20 -4.23
C LEU A 13 8.03 -19.84 -3.92
N ALA A 14 8.27 -19.12 -2.84
CA ALA A 14 9.59 -19.05 -2.19
C ALA A 14 9.54 -19.89 -0.91
N TRP A 15 10.12 -21.09 -0.97
CA TRP A 15 10.26 -21.98 0.18
C TRP A 15 11.36 -21.45 1.10
N GLY A 16 10.97 -21.03 2.30
CA GLY A 16 11.86 -20.85 3.44
C GLY A 16 12.58 -19.51 3.53
N GLN A 17 11.88 -18.45 3.97
CA GLN A 17 12.50 -17.38 4.77
C GLN A 17 11.41 -16.66 5.59
N ASN A 18 11.77 -16.28 6.81
CA ASN A 18 11.06 -15.29 7.64
C ASN A 18 11.11 -13.93 6.92
N THR A 19 10.43 -13.75 5.80
CA THR A 19 10.47 -12.51 5.03
C THR A 19 9.18 -11.75 5.25
N PHE A 20 9.27 -10.71 6.07
CA PHE A 20 8.31 -9.63 6.06
C PHE A 20 8.12 -9.14 4.64
N TYR A 21 6.88 -9.05 4.19
CA TYR A 21 6.52 -8.46 2.92
C TYR A 21 5.26 -7.63 3.06
N ILE A 22 5.08 -6.69 2.14
CA ILE A 22 3.93 -5.80 2.13
C ILE A 22 3.23 -5.84 0.78
N GLU A 23 1.92 -5.66 0.80
CA GLU A 23 1.10 -5.58 -0.40
C GLU A 23 0.03 -4.49 -0.25
N LEU A 24 -0.38 -3.93 -1.38
CA LEU A 24 -1.47 -2.96 -1.45
C LEU A 24 -2.78 -3.67 -1.80
N LEU A 25 -3.78 -3.47 -0.96
CA LEU A 25 -5.12 -4.02 -1.13
C LEU A 25 -6.08 -2.93 -1.61
N ASN A 26 -6.82 -3.25 -2.67
CA ASN A 26 -7.88 -2.41 -3.24
C ASN A 26 -9.26 -3.03 -2.96
N GLU A 27 -9.72 -2.89 -1.72
CA GLU A 27 -11.02 -3.43 -1.27
C GLU A 27 -12.24 -2.69 -1.86
N ARG A 28 -12.01 -1.55 -2.53
CA ARG A 28 -13.06 -0.69 -3.10
C ARG A 28 -13.16 -0.78 -4.62
N ASP A 29 -12.41 -1.70 -5.23
CA ASP A 29 -12.40 -1.95 -6.68
C ASP A 29 -12.16 -0.69 -7.53
N TYR A 30 -11.23 0.17 -7.10
CA TYR A 30 -10.80 1.29 -7.94
C TYR A 30 -10.10 0.78 -9.21
N PRO A 31 -10.17 1.51 -10.35
CA PRO A 31 -9.44 1.15 -11.56
C PRO A 31 -7.93 1.13 -11.29
N MET A 32 -7.38 -0.07 -11.13
CA MET A 32 -6.02 -0.33 -10.73
C MET A 32 -5.48 -1.56 -11.47
N PHE A 33 -4.22 -1.50 -11.89
CA PHE A 33 -3.51 -2.65 -12.44
C PHE A 33 -2.06 -2.65 -11.95
N ILE A 34 -1.39 -3.81 -12.04
CA ILE A 34 0.04 -3.94 -11.73
C ILE A 34 0.78 -4.06 -13.07
N ASN A 35 1.83 -3.27 -13.27
CA ASN A 35 2.62 -3.33 -14.50
C ASN A 35 3.70 -4.43 -14.43
N LYS A 36 4.49 -4.57 -15.50
CA LYS A 36 5.54 -5.60 -15.60
C LYS A 36 6.66 -5.44 -14.57
N THR A 37 6.86 -4.25 -14.02
CA THR A 37 7.88 -3.96 -13.00
C THR A 37 7.36 -4.14 -11.57
N GLY A 38 6.09 -4.52 -11.40
CA GLY A 38 5.48 -4.74 -10.08
C GLY A 38 4.90 -3.46 -9.43
N GLU A 39 4.80 -2.36 -10.19
CA GLU A 39 4.25 -1.10 -9.69
C GLU A 39 2.74 -1.08 -9.84
N TYR A 40 2.06 -0.63 -8.79
CA TYR A 40 0.62 -0.41 -8.81
C TYR A 40 0.34 0.87 -9.59
N ASN A 41 -0.53 0.78 -10.59
CA ASN A 41 -0.99 1.89 -11.39
C ASN A 41 -2.46 2.11 -11.08
N ILE A 42 -2.82 3.26 -10.51
CA ILE A 42 -4.19 3.58 -10.11
C ILE A 42 -4.64 4.90 -10.72
N LYS A 43 -5.87 4.94 -11.24
CA LYS A 43 -6.45 6.16 -11.78
C LYS A 43 -6.87 7.13 -10.67
N ALA A 44 -6.37 8.37 -10.72
CA ALA A 44 -6.81 9.43 -9.82
C ALA A 44 -8.33 9.63 -9.89
N GLY A 45 -8.93 9.92 -8.74
CA GLY A 45 -10.34 10.28 -8.63
C GLY A 45 -10.56 11.77 -8.55
N LYS A 46 -11.84 12.18 -8.65
CA LYS A 46 -12.27 13.49 -8.16
C LYS A 46 -12.20 13.59 -6.63
N SER A 47 -12.25 12.44 -5.95
CA SER A 47 -12.10 12.29 -4.51
C SER A 47 -10.92 11.38 -4.18
N MET A 48 -10.46 11.46 -2.94
CA MET A 48 -9.39 10.63 -2.39
C MET A 48 -9.65 9.13 -2.63
N ARG A 49 -8.61 8.39 -3.02
CA ARG A 49 -8.65 6.93 -3.08
C ARG A 49 -8.20 6.36 -1.74
N ILE A 50 -9.05 5.52 -1.13
CA ILE A 50 -8.77 4.88 0.16
C ILE A 50 -8.43 3.41 -0.08
N LEU A 51 -7.18 3.06 0.19
CA LEU A 51 -6.61 1.73 0.02
C LEU A 51 -6.10 1.21 1.38
N LYS A 52 -5.60 -0.03 1.40
CA LYS A 52 -5.06 -0.64 2.60
C LYS A 52 -3.69 -1.25 2.30
N MET A 53 -2.68 -0.89 3.07
CA MET A 53 -1.44 -1.66 3.15
C MET A 53 -1.66 -2.85 4.05
N LYS A 54 -1.22 -4.03 3.60
CA LYS A 54 -1.11 -5.23 4.42
C LYS A 54 0.36 -5.55 4.57
N GLY A 55 0.81 -5.75 5.79
CA GLY A 55 2.10 -6.33 6.10
C GLY A 55 1.91 -7.74 6.63
N VAL A 56 2.68 -8.68 6.11
CA VAL A 56 2.68 -10.06 6.57
C VAL A 56 4.04 -10.37 7.18
N THR A 57 4.00 -10.86 8.39
CA THR A 57 5.13 -11.29 9.21
C THR A 57 4.92 -12.77 9.52
N ASN A 58 6.00 -13.51 9.75
CA ASN A 58 5.92 -14.94 10.07
C ASN A 58 5.88 -15.19 11.59
N SER A 59 5.14 -14.35 12.32
CA SER A 59 5.08 -14.38 13.79
C SER A 59 3.63 -14.41 14.26
N SER A 60 3.33 -15.23 15.26
CA SER A 60 2.01 -15.26 15.90
C SER A 60 1.82 -14.17 16.97
N LYS A 61 2.89 -13.43 17.32
CA LYS A 61 2.85 -12.38 18.32
C LYS A 61 2.22 -11.10 17.75
N ILE A 62 1.72 -10.26 18.66
CA ILE A 62 1.32 -8.88 18.33
C ILE A 62 2.59 -8.04 18.31
N GLU A 63 2.97 -7.59 17.12
CA GLU A 63 4.20 -6.84 16.89
C GLU A 63 3.93 -5.61 16.01
N ARG A 64 4.77 -4.59 16.15
CA ARG A 64 4.59 -3.31 15.47
C ARG A 64 5.22 -3.36 14.08
N ILE A 65 4.51 -2.82 13.09
CA ILE A 65 5.03 -2.46 11.77
C ILE A 65 4.97 -0.93 11.68
N ASP A 66 6.09 -0.31 11.31
CA ASP A 66 6.17 1.10 11.00
C ASP A 66 6.02 1.33 9.50
N TRP A 67 5.29 2.39 9.14
CA TRP A 67 4.99 2.74 7.75
C TRP A 67 5.53 4.13 7.45
N LYS A 68 6.21 4.27 6.31
CA LYS A 68 6.81 5.54 5.91
C LYS A 68 6.63 5.78 4.43
N THR A 69 6.24 7.00 4.06
CA THR A 69 6.24 7.43 2.66
C THR A 69 7.61 8.05 2.33
N LYS A 70 8.17 7.74 1.16
CA LYS A 70 9.42 8.34 0.69
C LYS A 70 9.25 9.85 0.43
N ASN A 71 8.16 10.20 -0.21
CA ASN A 71 7.85 11.57 -0.62
C ASN A 71 6.98 12.26 0.44
N SER A 72 7.29 13.53 0.71
CA SER A 72 6.40 14.39 1.48
C SER A 72 5.31 14.94 0.58
N PHE A 73 4.07 14.78 0.99
CA PHE A 73 2.91 15.39 0.36
C PHE A 73 2.30 16.40 1.31
N TYR A 74 1.59 17.36 0.76
CA TYR A 74 0.98 18.44 1.51
C TYR A 74 -0.49 18.54 1.16
N TRP A 75 -1.30 18.92 2.13
CA TRP A 75 -2.67 19.32 1.91
C TRP A 75 -2.83 20.79 2.26
N SER A 76 -3.80 21.45 1.65
CA SER A 76 -4.14 22.84 1.97
C SER A 76 -5.64 23.08 1.92
N ASP A 77 -6.13 23.89 2.84
CA ASP A 77 -7.51 24.39 2.89
C ASP A 77 -7.59 25.88 2.50
N ARG A 78 -6.55 26.41 1.83
CA ARG A 78 -6.33 27.83 1.46
C ARG A 78 -6.00 28.76 2.64
N LEU A 79 -6.12 28.33 3.88
CA LEU A 79 -5.72 29.09 5.08
C LEU A 79 -4.42 28.53 5.67
N ARG A 80 -4.20 27.23 5.53
CA ARG A 80 -3.03 26.51 6.03
C ARG A 80 -2.54 25.50 4.99
N THR A 81 -1.25 25.19 5.07
CA THR A 81 -0.62 24.05 4.40
C THR A 81 0.05 23.20 5.46
N ASP A 82 -0.15 21.89 5.41
CA ASP A 82 0.43 20.95 6.38
C ASP A 82 0.80 19.62 5.71
N ASN A 83 1.66 18.85 6.36
CA ASN A 83 2.07 17.53 5.91
C ASN A 83 0.87 16.59 5.83
N TYR A 84 0.77 15.88 4.71
CA TYR A 84 -0.23 14.86 4.48
C TYR A 84 0.40 13.46 4.63
N PRO A 85 0.04 12.70 5.68
CA PRO A 85 0.48 11.31 5.83
C PRO A 85 -0.29 10.41 4.86
N VAL A 86 0.37 10.01 3.77
CA VAL A 86 -0.23 9.11 2.76
C VAL A 86 -0.61 7.76 3.35
N VAL A 87 0.17 7.28 4.32
CA VAL A 87 -0.06 6.03 5.05
C VAL A 87 -0.12 6.33 6.54
N SER A 88 -1.02 5.66 7.27
CA SER A 88 -1.00 5.75 8.73
C SER A 88 0.32 5.17 9.28
N PRO A 89 1.02 5.87 10.20
CA PRO A 89 2.46 5.68 10.43
C PRO A 89 2.83 4.37 11.14
N SER A 90 1.90 3.69 11.78
CA SER A 90 2.18 2.41 12.46
C SER A 90 0.94 1.54 12.52
N SER A 91 1.13 0.23 12.51
CA SER A 91 0.09 -0.77 12.79
C SER A 91 0.63 -1.89 13.65
N TYR A 92 -0.26 -2.68 14.26
CA TYR A 92 0.11 -3.89 15.00
C TYR A 92 -0.41 -5.13 14.28
N THR A 93 0.41 -6.18 14.28
CA THR A 93 0.04 -7.47 13.71
C THR A 93 -0.91 -8.22 14.64
N ARG A 94 -1.76 -9.06 14.05
CA ARG A 94 -2.49 -10.13 14.73
C ARG A 94 -2.34 -11.37 13.87
N ASN A 95 -1.84 -12.47 14.46
CA ASN A 95 -1.54 -13.70 13.73
C ASN A 95 -0.68 -13.46 12.49
N GLY A 96 0.36 -12.64 12.63
CA GLY A 96 1.30 -12.34 11.56
C GLY A 96 0.86 -11.24 10.61
N VAL A 97 -0.36 -10.73 10.68
CA VAL A 97 -0.85 -9.76 9.69
C VAL A 97 -1.19 -8.42 10.33
N GLY A 98 -0.62 -7.34 9.80
CA GLY A 98 -0.92 -5.96 10.18
C GLY A 98 -1.47 -5.17 9.00
N TYR A 99 -2.28 -4.15 9.29
CA TYR A 99 -2.90 -3.32 8.26
C TYR A 99 -2.73 -1.83 8.56
N SER A 100 -2.50 -1.04 7.52
CA SER A 100 -2.51 0.42 7.58
C SER A 100 -3.34 1.01 6.46
N MET A 101 -3.96 2.17 6.70
CA MET A 101 -4.75 2.86 5.69
C MET A 101 -3.85 3.70 4.80
N VAL A 102 -4.18 3.75 3.51
CA VAL A 102 -3.54 4.62 2.52
C VAL A 102 -4.57 5.55 1.92
N GLY A 103 -4.28 6.85 1.91
CA GLY A 103 -5.07 7.87 1.24
C GLY A 103 -4.28 8.49 0.10
N LEU A 104 -4.80 8.38 -1.13
CA LEU A 104 -4.21 9.04 -2.29
C LEU A 104 -5.07 10.23 -2.67
N LEU A 105 -4.54 11.44 -2.50
CA LEU A 105 -5.24 12.68 -2.82
C LEU A 105 -5.33 12.89 -4.34
N PRO A 106 -6.40 13.53 -4.85
CA PRO A 106 -6.50 13.91 -6.28
C PRO A 106 -5.29 14.69 -6.80
N GLU A 107 -4.71 15.55 -5.97
CA GLU A 107 -3.56 16.42 -6.27
C GLU A 107 -2.26 15.64 -6.51
N MET A 108 -2.21 14.36 -6.13
CA MET A 108 -1.05 13.49 -6.37
C MET A 108 -1.02 12.89 -7.78
N LYS A 109 -1.96 13.26 -8.65
CA LYS A 109 -2.00 12.80 -10.04
C LYS A 109 -0.67 13.11 -10.75
N GLY A 110 -0.16 12.12 -11.47
CA GLY A 110 1.11 12.18 -12.20
C GLY A 110 2.35 11.91 -11.33
N THR A 111 2.17 11.51 -10.07
CA THR A 111 3.29 11.25 -9.14
C THR A 111 3.43 9.77 -8.80
N MET A 112 4.65 9.40 -8.41
CA MET A 112 4.97 8.11 -7.82
C MET A 112 5.00 8.23 -6.30
N VAL A 113 4.20 7.42 -5.63
CA VAL A 113 4.20 7.26 -4.17
C VAL A 113 4.92 5.96 -3.82
N THR A 114 6.04 6.05 -3.12
CA THR A 114 6.70 4.87 -2.52
C THR A 114 6.36 4.80 -1.03
N ILE A 115 5.76 3.68 -0.61
CA ILE A 115 5.47 3.37 0.79
C ILE A 115 6.40 2.24 1.25
N TYR A 116 7.11 2.47 2.35
CA TYR A 116 7.92 1.47 3.05
C TYR A 116 7.14 0.90 4.22
N GLY A 117 7.20 -0.42 4.36
CA GLY A 117 6.94 -1.10 5.62
C GLY A 117 8.27 -1.43 6.29
N ILE A 118 8.33 -1.28 7.61
CA ILE A 118 9.51 -1.56 8.42
C ILE A 118 9.08 -2.45 9.57
N TYR A 119 9.67 -3.63 9.64
CA TYR A 119 9.40 -4.62 10.67
C TYR A 119 10.72 -5.16 11.22
N GLN A 120 11.05 -4.79 12.45
CA GLN A 120 12.35 -5.06 13.06
C GLN A 120 13.50 -4.58 12.14
N ASN A 121 14.33 -5.49 11.63
CA ASN A 121 15.44 -5.17 10.72
C ASN A 121 15.08 -5.40 9.24
N GLN A 122 13.82 -5.66 8.93
CA GLN A 122 13.33 -5.97 7.59
C GLN A 122 12.56 -4.77 7.02
N VAL A 123 12.80 -4.49 5.74
CA VAL A 123 12.16 -3.39 5.01
C VAL A 123 11.65 -3.94 3.69
N ASP A 124 10.41 -3.62 3.37
CA ASP A 124 9.82 -3.87 2.05
C ASP A 124 9.13 -2.58 1.55
N SER A 125 8.83 -2.51 0.26
CA SER A 125 8.25 -1.30 -0.34
C SER A 125 7.22 -1.59 -1.42
N VAL A 126 6.23 -0.71 -1.51
CA VAL A 126 5.25 -0.66 -2.60
C VAL A 126 5.37 0.68 -3.31
N ASN A 127 5.39 0.61 -4.65
CA ASN A 127 5.36 1.78 -5.53
C ASN A 127 3.97 1.90 -6.17
N ILE A 128 3.40 3.10 -6.07
CA ILE A 128 2.07 3.43 -6.59
C ILE A 128 2.21 4.63 -7.54
N PHE A 129 2.03 4.39 -8.82
CA PHE A 129 1.89 5.45 -9.81
C PHE A 129 0.43 5.89 -9.92
N ILE A 130 0.19 7.19 -9.74
CA ILE A 130 -1.15 7.78 -9.76
C ILE A 130 -1.37 8.43 -11.12
N GLN A 131 -2.28 7.88 -11.92
CA GLN A 131 -2.56 8.29 -13.30
C GLN A 131 -3.55 9.44 -13.41
#